data_AF-A0A1A8FGR1-F1
#
_entry.id   AF-A0A1A8FGR1-F1
#
_cell.length_a   1.000
_cell.length_b   1.000
_cell.length_c   1.000
_cell.angle_alpha   90.00
_cell.angle_beta   90.00
_cell.angle_gamma   90.00
#
_symmetry.space_group_name_H-M   'P 1'
#
loop_
_entity.id
_entity.type
_entity.pdbx_description
1 polymer ?
#
loop_
_entity_poly.entity_id
_entity_poly.type
_entity_poly.pdbx_seq_one_letter_code
_entity_poly.pdbx_strand_id
1 'polypeptide(L)' 'LLLSLHSWLQSACRSHSFGFIDNFNLFWNRFSFLRRDGIHPNQHGSSMLTANIRYAVQSHRYTSMVDSLPQT' A
#
# COMPACT_ATOMS: atom_id res chain seq x y z
N LEU A 1 1.83 -10.10 -16.58
CA LEU A 1 2.43 -10.74 -15.38
C LEU A 1 2.30 -9.85 -14.15
N LEU A 2 3.02 -8.72 -14.05
CA LEU A 2 2.99 -7.91 -12.82
C LEU A 2 1.62 -7.30 -12.50
N LEU A 3 0.91 -6.76 -13.51
CA LEU A 3 -0.46 -6.26 -13.34
C LEU A 3 -1.44 -7.38 -12.92
N SER A 4 -1.33 -8.56 -13.54
CA SER A 4 -2.15 -9.73 -13.22
C SER A 4 -1.92 -10.20 -11.78
N LEU A 5 -0.66 -10.21 -11.32
CA LEU A 5 -0.31 -10.53 -9.94
C LEU A 5 -0.87 -9.48 -8.96
N HIS A 6 -0.74 -8.19 -9.29
CA HIS A 6 -1.31 -7.10 -8.49
C HIS A 6 -2.83 -7.25 -8.32
N SER A 7 -3.57 -7.45 -9.41
CA SER A 7 -5.03 -7.62 -9.38
C SER A 7 -5.44 -8.88 -8.60
N TRP A 8 -4.71 -9.99 -8.77
CA TRP A 8 -4.95 -11.20 -8.01
C TRP A 8 -4.73 -11.00 -6.52
N LEU A 9 -3.62 -10.38 -6.13
CA LEU A 9 -3.28 -10.14 -4.72
C LEU A 9 -4.30 -9.20 -4.05
N GLN A 10 -4.72 -8.15 -4.75
CA GLN A 10 -5.77 -7.25 -4.28
C GLN A 10 -7.09 -7.99 -4.05
N SER A 11 -7.48 -8.87 -4.99
CA SER A 11 -8.68 -9.70 -4.86
C SER A 11 -8.57 -10.67 -3.69
N ALA A 12 -7.43 -11.36 -3.55
CA ALA A 12 -7.18 -12.30 -2.47
C ALA A 12 -7.25 -11.61 -1.09
N CYS A 13 -6.62 -10.45 -0.93
CA CYS A 13 -6.69 -9.69 0.32
C CYS A 13 -8.15 -9.33 0.69
N ARG A 14 -8.96 -8.90 -0.29
CA ARG A 14 -10.39 -8.61 -0.06
C ARG A 14 -11.17 -9.84 0.37
N SER A 15 -10.97 -10.98 -0.30
CA SER A 15 -11.64 -12.24 0.03
C SER A 15 -11.32 -12.77 1.42
N HIS A 16 -10.14 -12.43 1.96
CA HIS A 16 -9.69 -12.85 3.29
C HIS A 16 -9.74 -11.73 4.35
N SER A 17 -10.41 -10.60 4.05
CA SER A 17 -10.53 -9.45 4.95
C SER A 17 -9.17 -8.89 5.43
N PHE A 18 -8.13 -9.01 4.59
CA PHE A 18 -6.85 -8.39 4.83
C PHE A 18 -6.79 -6.98 4.24
N GLY A 19 -6.21 -6.05 4.98
CA GLY A 19 -5.87 -4.72 4.46
C GLY A 19 -4.87 -4.83 3.32
N PHE A 20 -5.17 -4.17 2.20
CA PHE A 20 -4.30 -4.12 1.03
C PHE A 20 -3.73 -2.71 0.87
N ILE A 21 -2.40 -2.60 0.88
CA ILE A 21 -1.69 -1.33 0.66
C ILE A 21 -1.26 -1.29 -0.81
N ASP A 22 -1.92 -0.47 -1.62
CA ASP A 22 -1.60 -0.32 -3.03
C ASP A 22 -0.31 0.51 -3.23
N ASN A 23 0.83 -0.16 -3.16
CA ASN A 23 2.12 0.41 -3.57
C ASN A 23 2.35 0.31 -5.08
N PHE A 24 1.54 -0.46 -5.82
CA PHE A 24 1.74 -0.63 -7.25
C PHE A 24 1.49 0.68 -7.98
N ASN A 25 0.37 1.35 -7.72
CA ASN A 25 0.10 2.68 -8.28
C ASN A 25 1.17 3.71 -7.93
N LEU A 26 1.77 3.60 -6.75
CA LEU A 26 2.74 4.57 -6.24
C LEU A 26 4.09 4.47 -6.95
N PHE A 27 4.48 3.27 -7.37
CA PHE A 27 5.75 2.99 -8.05
C PHE A 27 5.62 2.76 -9.56
N TRP A 28 4.41 2.49 -10.07
CA TRP A 28 4.18 2.20 -11.47
C TRP A 28 4.58 3.39 -12.35
N ASN A 29 5.46 3.12 -13.32
CA ASN A 29 5.98 4.12 -14.25
C ASN A 29 6.70 5.33 -13.57
N ARG A 30 7.19 5.15 -12.33
CA ARG A 30 7.91 6.19 -11.57
C ARG A 30 9.38 5.82 -11.39
N PHE A 31 10.16 5.82 -12.48
CA PHE A 31 11.59 5.51 -12.46
C PHE A 31 12.41 6.36 -11.48
N SER A 32 11.97 7.59 -11.18
CA SER A 32 12.59 8.48 -10.20
C SER A 32 12.59 7.94 -8.77
N PHE A 33 11.78 6.93 -8.45
CA PHE A 33 11.73 6.29 -7.13
C PHE A 33 12.57 5.01 -7.06
N LEU A 34 13.16 4.59 -8.17
CA LEU A 34 13.91 3.34 -8.29
C LEU A 34 15.40 3.63 -8.40
N ARG A 35 16.21 2.63 -8.05
CA ARG A 35 17.65 2.59 -8.34
C ARG A 35 17.85 2.27 -9.82
N ARG A 36 19.11 2.33 -10.26
CA ARG A 36 19.50 2.00 -11.64
C ARG A 36 19.12 0.58 -12.07
N ASP A 37 18.92 -0.33 -11.12
CA ASP A 37 18.46 -1.70 -11.39
C ASP A 37 16.96 -1.79 -11.75
N GLY A 38 16.20 -0.72 -11.58
CA GLY A 38 14.78 -0.67 -11.93
C GLY A 38 13.86 -1.52 -11.04
N ILE A 39 14.35 -2.11 -9.95
CA ILE A 39 13.57 -2.98 -9.07
C ILE A 39 13.66 -2.62 -7.60
N HIS A 40 14.76 -1.99 -7.16
CA HIS A 40 14.91 -1.56 -5.78
C HIS A 40 14.55 -0.08 -5.64
N PRO A 41 13.79 0.32 -4.61
CA PRO A 41 13.59 1.73 -4.30
C PRO A 41 14.93 2.43 -4.03
N ASN A 42 15.08 3.67 -4.50
CA ASN A 42 16.14 4.57 -4.04
C ASN A 42 15.73 5.28 -2.75
N GLN A 43 16.58 6.14 -2.19
CA GLN A 43 16.30 6.82 -0.91
C GLN A 43 14.95 7.56 -0.89
N HIS A 44 14.60 8.24 -1.99
CA HIS A 44 13.33 8.94 -2.10
C HIS A 44 12.16 7.96 -2.21
N GLY A 45 12.29 6.91 -3.02
CA GLY A 45 11.31 5.83 -3.11
C GLY A 45 11.09 5.11 -1.78
N SER A 46 12.15 4.80 -1.03
CA SER A 46 12.06 4.23 0.31
C SER A 46 11.30 5.13 1.27
N SER A 47 11.56 6.44 1.23
CA SER A 47 10.83 7.41 2.07
C SER A 47 9.34 7.44 1.74
N MET A 48 8.98 7.39 0.45
CA MET A 48 7.59 7.32 0.00
C MET A 48 6.91 6.02 0.40
N LEU A 49 7.59 4.88 0.27
CA LEU A 49 7.09 3.58 0.72
C LEU A 49 6.82 3.57 2.22
N THR A 50 7.77 4.06 3.02
CA THR A 50 7.61 4.17 4.48
C THR A 50 6.43 5.07 4.86
N ALA A 51 6.29 6.22 4.18
CA ALA A 51 5.16 7.13 4.42
C ALA A 51 3.81 6.48 4.10
N ASN A 52 3.72 5.76 2.98
CA ASN A 52 2.49 5.08 2.58
C ASN A 52 2.10 3.96 3.56
N ILE A 53 3.06 3.15 4.00
CA ILE A 53 2.83 2.11 5.01
C ILE A 53 2.37 2.74 6.33
N ARG A 54 3.04 3.81 6.78
CA ARG A 54 2.66 4.50 8.02
C ARG A 54 1.25 5.05 7.93
N TYR A 55 0.91 5.71 6.84
CA TYR A 55 -0.43 6.24 6.59
C TYR A 55 -1.49 5.13 6.60
N ALA A 56 -1.25 4.02 5.91
CA ALA A 56 -2.19 2.91 5.82
C ALA A 56 -2.46 2.25 7.19
N VAL A 57 -1.43 2.09 8.02
CA VAL A 57 -1.59 1.54 9.37
C VAL A 57 -2.36 2.50 10.27
N GLN A 58 -2.05 3.80 10.19
CA GLN A 58 -2.73 4.82 11.00
C GLN A 58 -4.19 4.99 10.61
N SER A 59 -4.50 5.00 9.31
CA SER A 59 -5.88 5.13 8.82
C SER A 59 -6.74 3.92 9.21
N HIS A 60 -6.20 2.70 9.15
CA HIS A 60 -6.91 1.51 9.63
C HIS A 60 -7.20 1.57 11.13
N ARG A 61 -6.26 2.08 11.93
CA ARG A 61 -6.49 2.26 13.37
C ARG A 61 -7.60 3.27 13.63
N TYR A 62 -7.63 4.35 12.87
CA TYR A 62 -8.66 5.37 12.97
C TYR A 62 -10.05 4.81 12.62
N THR A 63 -10.22 4.10 11.50
CA THR A 63 -11.51 3.48 11.16
C THR A 63 -11.95 2.47 12.21
N SER A 64 -11.06 1.59 12.68
CA SER A 64 -11.40 0.65 13.75
C SER A 64 -11.83 1.34 15.06
N MET A 65 -11.22 2.48 15.42
CA MET A 65 -11.62 3.26 16.60
C MET A 65 -13.01 3.90 16.41
N VAL A 66 -13.30 4.45 15.24
CA VAL A 66 -14.61 5.05 14.91
C VAL A 66 -15.72 4.00 14.97
N ASP A 67 -15.49 2.82 14.41
CA ASP A 67 -16.46 1.70 14.43
C ASP A 67 -16.70 1.15 15.85
N SER A 68 -15.82 1.46 16.81
CA SER A 68 -15.92 1.02 18.21
C SER A 68 -16.69 2.00 19.11
N LEU A 69 -17.00 3.21 18.65
CA LEU A 69 -17.77 4.20 19.42
C LEU A 69 -19.25 3.81 19.45
N PRO A 70 -19.93 3.95 20.61
CA PRO A 70 -21.35 3.66 20.71
C PRO A 70 -22.13 4.56 19.74
N GLN A 71 -22.92 3.94 18.88
CA GLN A 71 -23.84 4.64 17.96
C GLN A 71 -24.90 5.34 18.82
N THR A 72 -24.94 6.67 18.77
CA THR A 72 -25.93 7.52 19.45
C THR A 72 -27.24 7.58 18.72
#